data_AF-A0A5M9MG23-F1
#
_entry.id   AF-A0A5M9MG23-F1
#
_cell.length_a   1.000
_cell.length_b   1.000
_cell.length_c   1.000
_cell.angle_alpha   90.00
_cell.angle_beta   90.00
_cell.angle_gamma   90.00
#
_symmetry.space_group_name_H-M   'P 1'
#
loop_
_entity.id
_entity.type
_entity.pdbx_description
1 polymer ?
#
loop_
_entity_poly.entity_id
_entity_poly.type
_entity_poly.pdbx_seq_one_letter_code
_entity_poly.pdbx_strand_id
1 'polypeptide(L)'
;MSSASRRESFTSANGLRLVDHQTLDPPTSTWDIFRLDLPGLKGSSNSANNTSSESSGQSATPATPLPTYQQKTPSPSIPLTPQMVYLLNEYRKGLARWMDIFDHNCTYQREIPRRALTSELLLSCICAFTARQLSLSASGEIWTPVATNYYAQALNLLIKLLNSPASQDNTLSAVMLLSSYEVLAAQGQEHRRHYEGAMKLIFMQGISARSFGLDRANFWIWVRHEISVSIINESPLQMSPKYWNVSWREGETEEDALGNQILWLVGRAVDWVYGNGTLSEYYDLLRDTEHWYAGLSESFRGVKYGDLVEDGLCKVHFSLPAAAAAIIWYHLLHILLYAEPVLKDAAYATSVQEHATEIINISISDLPNEVRCFSIIPLYFAGKHVDSVIRKTRKCSNNFSSQHITENGMTRARLLYHPSSIKRGDRLGY
;
A
#
# COMPACT_ATOMS: atom_id res chain seq x y z
N MET A 1 7.40 87.20 5.45
CA MET A 1 7.83 85.89 4.92
C MET A 1 6.61 85.19 4.33
N SER A 2 6.81 84.42 3.25
CA SER A 2 5.75 83.90 2.35
C SER A 2 6.19 82.55 1.74
N SER A 3 5.30 81.71 1.20
CA SER A 3 3.82 81.82 1.09
C SER A 3 3.14 80.46 0.86
N ALA A 4 1.92 80.33 1.39
CA ALA A 4 0.75 79.60 0.86
C ALA A 4 0.85 78.17 0.26
N SER A 5 -0.09 77.33 0.71
CA SER A 5 -0.97 76.46 -0.10
C SER A 5 -0.46 75.18 -0.81
N ARG A 6 -0.82 74.03 -0.21
CA ARG A 6 -1.59 72.89 -0.78
C ARG A 6 -1.36 72.50 -2.26
N ARG A 7 -0.99 71.22 -2.48
CA ARG A 7 -1.60 70.36 -3.52
C ARG A 7 -1.47 68.86 -3.23
N GLU A 8 -2.50 68.11 -3.63
CA GLU A 8 -2.62 66.65 -3.56
C GLU A 8 -1.88 65.98 -4.74
N SER A 9 -1.55 64.69 -4.63
CA SER A 9 -1.38 63.83 -5.79
C SER A 9 -1.79 62.38 -5.49
N PHE A 10 -2.38 61.73 -6.49
CA PHE A 10 -3.05 60.44 -6.43
C PHE A 10 -2.11 59.24 -6.60
N THR A 11 -2.61 58.06 -6.24
CA THR A 11 -2.06 56.73 -6.54
C THR A 11 -2.03 56.41 -8.04
N SER A 12 -0.97 55.75 -8.53
CA SER A 12 -1.07 54.65 -9.51
C SER A 12 0.25 53.89 -9.77
N ALA A 13 0.11 52.58 -9.97
CA ALA A 13 0.92 51.68 -10.82
C ALA A 13 2.46 51.79 -10.88
N ASN A 14 3.17 50.82 -10.28
CA ASN A 14 3.71 49.65 -11.02
C ASN A 14 4.62 48.80 -10.11
N GLY A 15 4.09 47.67 -9.65
CA GLY A 15 4.80 46.68 -8.84
C GLY A 15 4.76 45.30 -9.50
N LEU A 16 5.25 45.18 -10.73
CA LEU A 16 5.57 43.87 -11.32
C LEU A 16 6.70 43.24 -10.49
N ARG A 17 6.34 42.46 -9.47
CA ARG A 17 7.23 41.41 -8.99
C ARG A 17 7.34 40.39 -10.12
N LEU A 18 8.50 40.32 -10.76
CA LEU A 18 8.86 39.13 -11.51
C LEU A 18 8.67 37.94 -10.56
N VAL A 19 7.93 36.94 -11.02
CA VAL A 19 7.97 35.63 -10.39
C VAL A 19 9.34 35.07 -10.73
N ASP A 20 10.23 34.98 -9.75
CA ASP A 20 11.50 34.30 -9.93
C ASP A 20 11.22 32.88 -10.40
N HIS A 21 11.62 32.56 -11.63
CA HIS A 21 11.77 31.18 -12.07
C HIS A 21 12.97 30.60 -11.32
N GLN A 22 12.74 30.22 -10.05
CA GLN A 22 13.60 29.29 -9.36
C GLN A 22 13.73 28.06 -10.25
N THR A 23 14.95 27.77 -10.68
CA THR A 23 15.31 26.46 -11.25
C THR A 23 15.04 25.42 -10.18
N LEU A 24 13.87 24.79 -10.26
CA LEU A 24 13.47 23.70 -9.38
C LEU A 24 14.53 22.62 -9.45
N ASP A 25 15.06 22.23 -8.29
CA ASP A 25 15.97 21.09 -8.17
C ASP A 25 15.32 19.84 -8.79
N PRO A 26 16.11 18.96 -9.43
CA PRO A 26 15.58 17.74 -10.04
C PRO A 26 14.90 16.88 -8.96
N PRO A 27 13.70 16.32 -9.22
CA PRO A 27 12.95 15.58 -8.22
C PRO A 27 13.72 14.35 -7.74
N THR A 28 13.74 14.14 -6.43
CA THR A 28 14.56 13.11 -5.76
C THR A 28 13.75 11.87 -5.34
N SER A 29 12.42 11.97 -5.42
CA SER A 29 11.44 10.96 -5.04
C SER A 29 10.23 10.94 -5.97
N THR A 30 9.47 9.85 -5.95
CA THR A 30 8.14 9.81 -6.58
C THR A 30 7.25 10.93 -6.04
N TRP A 31 7.33 11.23 -4.75
CA TRP A 31 6.63 12.36 -4.15
C TRP A 31 6.96 13.70 -4.85
N ASP A 32 8.24 14.01 -5.06
CA ASP A 32 8.66 15.24 -5.74
C ASP A 32 8.12 15.31 -7.18
N ILE A 33 8.19 14.19 -7.93
CA ILE A 33 7.65 14.07 -9.28
C ILE A 33 6.16 14.46 -9.33
N PHE A 34 5.36 13.90 -8.42
CA PHE A 34 3.91 14.09 -8.40
C PHE A 34 3.48 15.37 -7.69
N ARG A 35 4.34 16.02 -6.91
CA ARG A 35 4.11 17.34 -6.32
C ARG A 35 4.30 18.48 -7.33
N LEU A 36 5.20 18.31 -8.30
CA LEU A 36 5.55 19.35 -9.29
C LEU A 36 4.59 19.45 -10.48
N ASP A 37 3.48 18.70 -10.48
CA ASP A 37 2.41 18.70 -11.50
C ASP A 37 2.95 18.74 -12.95
N LEU A 38 3.87 17.82 -13.25
CA LEU A 38 4.54 17.71 -14.56
C LEU A 38 3.54 17.72 -15.73
N PRO A 39 3.85 18.40 -16.87
CA PRO A 39 2.87 18.69 -17.92
C PRO A 39 2.11 17.49 -18.48
N GLY A 40 2.74 16.32 -18.54
CA GLY A 40 2.14 15.08 -19.04
C GLY A 40 0.95 14.56 -18.25
N LEU A 41 0.75 14.98 -16.99
CA LEU A 41 -0.42 14.57 -16.20
C LEU A 41 -1.73 15.21 -16.68
N LYS A 42 -1.71 16.27 -17.50
CA LYS A 42 -2.93 17.00 -17.91
C LYS A 42 -3.54 16.50 -19.23
N GLY A 43 -2.98 15.45 -19.83
CA GLY A 43 -3.17 15.12 -21.26
C GLY A 43 -4.38 14.26 -21.67
N SER A 44 -5.30 13.88 -20.77
CA SER A 44 -6.31 12.84 -21.10
C SER A 44 -7.76 13.12 -20.66
N SER A 45 -8.10 14.34 -20.22
CA SER A 45 -9.40 14.64 -19.60
C SER A 45 -10.52 15.13 -20.54
N ASN A 46 -10.24 15.37 -21.84
CA ASN A 46 -11.20 16.00 -22.76
C ASN A 46 -11.49 15.16 -24.02
N SER A 47 -12.32 14.11 -23.89
CA SER A 47 -13.26 13.73 -24.96
C SER A 47 -14.39 12.82 -24.45
N ALA A 48 -15.34 13.40 -23.73
CA ALA A 48 -16.61 12.77 -23.43
C ALA A 48 -17.70 13.85 -23.30
N ASN A 49 -18.35 14.17 -24.42
CA ASN A 49 -19.75 14.60 -24.55
C ASN A 49 -19.97 15.31 -25.90
N ASN A 50 -20.73 14.69 -26.79
CA ASN A 50 -21.63 15.42 -27.69
C ASN A 50 -22.76 14.50 -28.21
N THR A 51 -23.94 14.73 -27.64
CA THR A 51 -25.27 14.72 -28.29
C THR A 51 -25.54 13.71 -29.41
N SER A 52 -26.37 12.71 -29.08
CA SER A 52 -27.17 11.95 -30.06
C SER A 52 -28.42 12.74 -30.49
N SER A 53 -28.58 12.98 -31.79
CA SER A 53 -29.84 13.38 -32.41
C SER A 53 -30.32 12.28 -33.36
N GLU A 54 -31.62 11.95 -33.27
CA GLU A 54 -32.24 10.92 -34.11
C GLU A 54 -32.48 11.43 -35.54
N SER A 55 -32.17 10.61 -36.54
CA SER A 55 -32.88 10.66 -37.83
C SER A 55 -32.82 9.30 -38.54
N SER A 56 -33.94 8.90 -39.12
CA SER A 56 -34.12 7.59 -39.75
C SER A 56 -33.68 7.59 -41.22
N GLY A 57 -32.92 6.59 -41.64
CA GLY A 57 -32.56 6.38 -43.05
C GLY A 57 -32.01 4.98 -43.31
N GLN A 58 -32.77 4.15 -44.03
CA GLN A 58 -32.32 2.82 -44.46
C GLN A 58 -31.42 2.93 -45.69
N SER A 59 -30.27 2.25 -45.71
CA SER A 59 -29.53 1.89 -46.92
C SER A 59 -28.50 0.78 -46.66
N ALA A 60 -28.13 0.04 -47.71
CA ALA A 60 -27.50 -1.27 -47.64
C ALA A 60 -26.05 -1.30 -47.13
N THR A 61 -25.68 -2.42 -46.51
CA THR A 61 -24.35 -2.72 -45.95
C THR A 61 -23.30 -3.10 -47.02
N PRO A 62 -22.14 -2.43 -47.08
CA PRO A 62 -20.92 -2.98 -47.68
C PRO A 62 -20.25 -3.98 -46.71
N ALA A 63 -19.58 -5.00 -47.24
CA ALA A 63 -18.92 -6.03 -46.42
C ALA A 63 -17.69 -5.48 -45.66
N THR A 64 -17.62 -5.74 -44.36
CA THR A 64 -16.50 -5.36 -43.49
C THR A 64 -15.25 -6.19 -43.81
N PRO A 65 -14.07 -5.57 -44.03
CA PRO A 65 -12.81 -6.32 -44.09
C PRO A 65 -12.49 -6.97 -42.73
N LEU A 66 -11.96 -8.19 -42.76
CA LEU A 66 -11.47 -8.88 -41.57
C LEU A 66 -10.36 -8.07 -40.88
N PRO A 67 -10.27 -8.08 -39.53
CA PRO A 67 -9.24 -7.34 -38.82
C PRO A 67 -7.86 -7.93 -39.11
N THR A 68 -7.03 -7.17 -39.82
CA THR A 68 -5.62 -7.51 -40.06
C THR A 68 -4.89 -7.59 -38.72
N TYR A 69 -4.52 -8.80 -38.29
CA TYR A 69 -3.64 -9.01 -37.14
C TYR A 69 -2.27 -8.39 -37.42
N GLN A 70 -2.08 -7.14 -36.99
CA GLN A 70 -0.74 -6.53 -36.93
C GLN A 70 0.07 -7.29 -35.89
N GLN A 71 0.96 -8.18 -36.35
CA GLN A 71 1.96 -8.79 -35.48
C GLN A 71 2.84 -7.69 -34.89
N LYS A 72 2.62 -7.37 -33.61
CA LYS A 72 3.45 -6.46 -32.84
C LYS A 72 4.85 -7.08 -32.79
N THR A 73 5.81 -6.50 -33.50
CA THR A 73 7.18 -6.98 -33.55
C THR A 73 7.73 -7.09 -32.13
N PRO A 74 8.38 -8.21 -31.76
CA PRO A 74 8.84 -8.40 -30.38
C PRO A 74 9.87 -7.34 -30.02
N SER A 75 9.59 -6.59 -28.96
CA SER A 75 10.53 -5.61 -28.40
C SER A 75 11.87 -6.28 -28.11
N PRO A 76 13.02 -5.66 -28.44
CA PRO A 76 14.32 -6.24 -28.13
C PRO A 76 14.47 -6.45 -26.61
N SER A 77 14.89 -7.64 -26.21
CA SER A 77 15.11 -7.99 -24.80
C SER A 77 16.32 -7.27 -24.22
N ILE A 78 16.21 -6.82 -22.98
CA ILE A 78 17.28 -6.12 -22.27
C ILE A 78 18.39 -7.11 -21.90
N PRO A 79 19.68 -6.79 -22.15
CA PRO A 79 20.79 -7.64 -21.72
C PRO A 79 20.91 -7.64 -20.19
N LEU A 80 20.72 -8.80 -19.57
CA LEU A 80 20.77 -8.95 -18.11
C LEU A 80 22.19 -9.27 -17.62
N THR A 81 22.62 -8.59 -16.55
CA THR A 81 23.84 -8.93 -15.82
C THR A 81 23.57 -10.01 -14.76
N PRO A 82 24.58 -10.76 -14.27
CA PRO A 82 24.40 -11.72 -13.17
C PRO A 82 23.78 -11.10 -11.91
N GLN A 83 24.11 -9.83 -11.62
CA GLN A 83 23.51 -9.07 -10.51
C GLN A 83 22.01 -8.83 -10.73
N MET A 84 21.59 -8.43 -11.94
CA MET A 84 20.17 -8.27 -12.26
C MET A 84 19.41 -9.59 -12.15
N VAL A 85 19.99 -10.70 -12.64
CA VAL A 85 19.38 -12.03 -12.54
C VAL A 85 19.24 -12.50 -11.09
N TYR A 86 20.23 -12.22 -10.23
CA TYR A 86 20.13 -12.50 -8.80
C TYR A 86 18.99 -11.70 -8.15
N LEU A 87 18.93 -10.38 -8.38
CA LEU A 87 17.89 -9.51 -7.83
C LEU A 87 16.49 -9.88 -8.33
N LEU A 88 16.32 -10.22 -9.61
CA LEU A 88 15.05 -10.71 -10.16
C LEU A 88 14.59 -12.03 -9.50
N ASN A 89 15.51 -12.91 -9.13
CA ASN A 89 15.18 -14.16 -8.45
C ASN A 89 14.78 -13.94 -6.98
N GLU A 90 15.50 -13.10 -6.23
CA GLU A 90 15.13 -12.77 -4.85
C GLU A 90 13.83 -11.96 -4.77
N TYR A 91 13.60 -11.05 -5.72
CA TYR A 91 12.32 -10.37 -5.90
C TYR A 91 11.15 -11.36 -5.96
N ARG A 92 11.24 -12.35 -6.86
CA ARG A 92 10.19 -13.34 -7.11
C ARG A 92 9.95 -14.28 -5.91
N LYS A 93 10.99 -14.57 -5.12
CA LYS A 93 10.89 -15.42 -3.92
C LYS A 93 10.31 -14.70 -2.70
N GLY A 94 10.54 -13.39 -2.59
CA GLY A 94 10.17 -12.58 -1.43
C GLY A 94 9.15 -11.50 -1.77
N LEU A 95 9.64 -10.33 -2.18
CA LEU A 95 8.85 -9.10 -2.34
C LEU A 95 7.61 -9.29 -3.22
N ALA A 96 7.73 -10.02 -4.34
CA ALA A 96 6.62 -10.26 -5.25
C ALA A 96 5.47 -11.07 -4.59
N ARG A 97 5.77 -12.03 -3.70
CA ARG A 97 4.74 -12.79 -2.97
C ARG A 97 3.96 -11.93 -1.99
N TRP A 98 4.66 -11.02 -1.31
CA TRP A 98 4.02 -10.04 -0.43
C TRP A 98 3.12 -9.07 -1.23
N MET A 99 3.54 -8.66 -2.42
CA MET A 99 2.69 -7.87 -3.34
C MET A 99 1.50 -8.68 -3.91
N ASP A 100 1.56 -10.01 -3.92
CA ASP A 100 0.52 -10.91 -4.44
C ASP A 100 -0.33 -11.59 -3.34
N ILE A 101 -0.22 -11.22 -2.06
CA ILE A 101 -0.85 -11.96 -0.94
C ILE A 101 -2.36 -12.19 -1.08
N PHE A 102 -3.06 -11.29 -1.80
CA PHE A 102 -4.45 -11.42 -2.24
C PHE A 102 -4.60 -11.14 -3.75
N ASP A 103 -3.78 -11.77 -4.58
CA ASP A 103 -4.01 -11.89 -6.03
C ASP A 103 -3.75 -13.32 -6.53
N HIS A 104 -4.82 -14.06 -6.83
CA HIS A 104 -4.76 -15.41 -7.38
C HIS A 104 -3.86 -15.50 -8.64
N ASN A 105 -3.80 -14.44 -9.46
CA ASN A 105 -2.99 -14.45 -10.69
C ASN A 105 -1.48 -14.38 -10.42
N CYS A 106 -1.08 -14.02 -9.20
CA CYS A 106 0.30 -13.76 -8.83
C CYS A 106 0.98 -12.74 -9.79
N THR A 107 0.30 -11.61 -10.02
CA THR A 107 0.67 -10.65 -11.07
C THR A 107 2.08 -10.08 -10.88
N TYR A 108 2.49 -9.77 -9.65
CA TYR A 108 3.83 -9.26 -9.37
C TYR A 108 4.89 -10.37 -9.43
N GLN A 109 4.57 -11.65 -9.21
CA GLN A 109 5.51 -12.76 -9.41
C GLN A 109 5.64 -13.20 -10.88
N ARG A 110 4.60 -13.02 -11.70
CA ARG A 110 4.53 -13.55 -13.08
C ARG A 110 4.67 -12.47 -14.15
N GLU A 111 3.81 -11.45 -14.12
CA GLU A 111 3.68 -10.46 -15.19
C GLU A 111 4.75 -9.37 -15.08
N ILE A 112 5.02 -8.87 -13.88
CA ILE A 112 6.03 -7.81 -13.65
C ILE A 112 7.44 -8.25 -14.09
N PRO A 113 7.99 -9.43 -13.69
CA PRO A 113 9.28 -9.89 -14.17
C PRO A 113 9.32 -10.11 -15.68
N ARG A 114 8.22 -10.62 -16.27
CA ARG A 114 8.11 -10.81 -17.73
C ARG A 114 8.21 -9.48 -18.48
N ARG A 115 7.53 -8.44 -17.99
CA ARG A 115 7.60 -7.08 -18.57
C ARG A 115 8.95 -6.41 -18.36
N ALA A 116 9.61 -6.67 -17.23
CA ALA A 116 10.94 -6.15 -16.92
C ALA A 116 12.02 -6.60 -17.94
N LEU A 117 11.85 -7.76 -18.59
CA LEU A 117 12.75 -8.20 -19.68
C LEU A 117 12.76 -7.27 -20.91
N THR A 118 11.74 -6.42 -21.05
CA THR A 118 11.58 -5.45 -22.16
C THR A 118 11.34 -4.02 -21.66
N SER A 119 11.47 -3.76 -20.36
CA SER A 119 11.20 -2.45 -19.75
C SER A 119 12.29 -2.11 -18.74
N GLU A 120 13.21 -1.23 -19.15
CA GLU A 120 14.35 -0.82 -18.31
C GLU A 120 13.88 -0.18 -17.01
N LEU A 121 12.79 0.60 -17.06
CA LEU A 121 12.13 1.17 -15.89
C LEU A 121 11.75 0.08 -14.87
N LEU A 122 10.95 -0.92 -15.28
CA LEU A 122 10.53 -1.97 -14.35
C LEU A 122 11.71 -2.83 -13.86
N LEU A 123 12.70 -3.11 -14.72
CA LEU A 123 13.91 -3.83 -14.32
C LEU A 123 14.69 -3.06 -13.24
N SER A 124 14.91 -1.76 -13.45
CA SER A 124 15.57 -0.89 -12.48
C SER A 124 14.75 -0.76 -11.18
N CYS A 125 13.41 -0.62 -11.26
CA CYS A 125 12.53 -0.63 -10.08
C CYS A 125 12.67 -1.92 -9.26
N ILE A 126 12.61 -3.09 -9.90
CA ILE A 126 12.76 -4.40 -9.23
C ILE A 126 14.15 -4.52 -8.60
N CYS A 127 15.21 -4.16 -9.33
CA CYS A 127 16.58 -4.24 -8.83
C CYS A 127 16.81 -3.30 -7.66
N ALA A 128 16.31 -2.06 -7.72
CA ALA A 128 16.35 -1.09 -6.63
C ALA A 128 15.64 -1.61 -5.38
N PHE A 129 14.38 -2.03 -5.54
CA PHE A 129 13.52 -2.46 -4.42
C PHE A 129 14.06 -3.72 -3.74
N THR A 130 14.56 -4.67 -4.52
CA THR A 130 15.16 -5.91 -3.99
C THR A 130 16.50 -5.66 -3.32
N ALA A 131 17.40 -4.88 -3.95
CA ALA A 131 18.66 -4.50 -3.31
C ALA A 131 18.41 -3.71 -2.01
N ARG A 132 17.36 -2.89 -1.95
CA ARG A 132 16.97 -2.20 -0.71
C ARG A 132 16.53 -3.18 0.36
N GLN A 133 15.65 -4.14 0.05
CA GLN A 133 15.24 -5.17 1.01
C GLN A 133 16.42 -6.01 1.51
N LEU A 134 17.32 -6.42 0.61
CA LEU A 134 18.55 -7.13 0.96
C LEU A 134 19.51 -6.26 1.79
N SER A 135 19.54 -4.93 1.59
CA SER A 135 20.37 -4.02 2.39
C SER A 135 19.95 -3.92 3.86
N LEU A 136 18.72 -4.35 4.19
CA LEU A 136 18.22 -4.42 5.56
C LEU A 136 18.63 -5.73 6.27
N SER A 137 19.11 -6.76 5.55
CA SER A 137 19.57 -8.01 6.15
C SER A 137 20.83 -7.84 7.00
N ALA A 138 21.09 -8.81 7.89
CA ALA A 138 22.35 -8.85 8.64
C ALA A 138 23.52 -8.98 7.65
N SER A 139 24.49 -8.06 7.73
CA SER A 139 25.58 -7.90 6.74
C SER A 139 25.11 -7.53 5.32
N GLY A 140 23.89 -7.02 5.16
CA GLY A 140 23.32 -6.60 3.88
C GLY A 140 23.88 -5.30 3.30
N GLU A 141 24.67 -4.54 4.06
CA GLU A 141 25.10 -3.16 3.73
C GLU A 141 25.71 -3.01 2.32
N ILE A 142 26.36 -4.06 1.81
CA ILE A 142 26.90 -4.17 0.44
C ILE A 142 25.87 -3.88 -0.66
N TRP A 143 24.58 -4.08 -0.39
CA TRP A 143 23.49 -3.81 -1.33
C TRP A 143 23.05 -2.34 -1.34
N THR A 144 23.44 -1.53 -0.35
CA THR A 144 23.01 -0.12 -0.25
C THR A 144 23.43 0.71 -1.48
N PRO A 145 24.68 0.65 -1.98
CA PRO A 145 25.06 1.39 -3.19
C PRO A 145 24.32 0.90 -4.44
N VAL A 146 24.09 -0.42 -4.53
CA VAL A 146 23.35 -1.06 -5.63
C VAL A 146 21.89 -0.58 -5.66
N ALA A 147 21.25 -0.54 -4.49
CA ALA A 147 19.89 -0.05 -4.29
C ALA A 147 19.74 1.42 -4.73
N THR A 148 20.63 2.29 -4.24
CA THR A 148 20.64 3.73 -4.60
C THR A 148 20.87 3.95 -6.10
N ASN A 149 21.79 3.21 -6.72
CA ASN A 149 22.09 3.36 -8.14
C ASN A 149 20.90 2.96 -9.04
N TYR A 150 20.28 1.81 -8.80
CA TYR A 150 19.10 1.40 -9.56
C TYR A 150 17.89 2.28 -9.29
N TYR A 151 17.73 2.79 -8.06
CA TYR A 151 16.67 3.74 -7.72
C TYR A 151 16.83 5.04 -8.52
N ALA A 152 18.03 5.62 -8.56
CA ALA A 152 18.32 6.81 -9.35
C ALA A 152 18.09 6.57 -10.86
N GLN A 153 18.46 5.41 -11.39
CA GLN A 153 18.16 5.02 -12.78
C GLN A 153 16.65 4.94 -13.04
N ALA A 154 15.92 4.22 -12.18
CA ALA A 154 14.47 4.05 -12.30
C ALA A 154 13.71 5.38 -12.20
N LEU A 155 14.09 6.25 -11.26
CA LEU A 155 13.48 7.58 -11.08
C LEU A 155 13.68 8.44 -12.34
N ASN A 156 14.90 8.48 -12.89
CA ASN A 156 15.19 9.17 -14.15
C ASN A 156 14.40 8.62 -15.34
N LEU A 157 14.20 7.30 -15.42
CA LEU A 157 13.38 6.67 -16.46
C LEU A 157 11.89 7.00 -16.30
N LEU A 158 11.38 7.05 -15.07
CA LEU A 158 10.00 7.44 -14.77
C LEU A 158 9.74 8.90 -15.15
N ILE A 159 10.65 9.82 -14.83
CA ILE A 159 10.55 11.24 -15.22
C ILE A 159 10.48 11.38 -16.75
N LYS A 160 11.31 10.63 -17.49
CA LYS A 160 11.28 10.62 -18.96
C LYS A 160 9.96 10.07 -19.50
N LEU A 161 9.43 9.00 -18.90
CA LEU A 161 8.17 8.38 -19.30
C LEU A 161 6.97 9.33 -19.07
N LEU A 162 6.90 9.99 -17.92
CA LEU A 162 5.83 10.93 -17.59
C LEU A 162 5.82 12.20 -18.45
N ASN A 163 6.96 12.57 -19.04
CA ASN A 163 7.07 13.67 -20.01
C ASN A 163 6.93 13.22 -21.47
N SER A 164 6.65 11.93 -21.72
CA SER A 164 6.49 11.36 -23.06
C SER A 164 5.01 11.12 -23.40
N PRO A 165 4.58 11.30 -24.66
CA PRO A 165 3.25 10.89 -25.13
C PRO A 165 3.13 9.37 -25.36
N ALA A 166 4.16 8.59 -25.02
CA ALA A 166 4.16 7.13 -25.14
C ALA A 166 3.15 6.47 -24.16
N SER A 167 2.75 5.22 -24.46
CA SER A 167 1.79 4.51 -23.60
C SER A 167 2.36 4.24 -22.21
N GLN A 168 1.49 4.34 -21.21
CA GLN A 168 1.85 4.35 -19.79
C GLN A 168 1.55 3.01 -19.09
N ASP A 169 1.49 1.91 -19.86
CA ASP A 169 1.07 0.55 -19.45
C ASP A 169 1.83 -0.04 -18.25
N ASN A 170 2.96 0.54 -17.85
CA ASN A 170 3.80 0.13 -16.72
C ASN A 170 3.98 1.23 -15.66
N THR A 171 3.46 2.44 -15.88
CA THR A 171 3.76 3.63 -15.06
C THR A 171 3.29 3.44 -13.62
N LEU A 172 2.05 2.99 -13.41
CA LEU A 172 1.55 2.78 -12.05
C LEU A 172 2.35 1.72 -11.31
N SER A 173 2.69 0.58 -11.94
CA SER A 173 3.50 -0.46 -11.29
C SER A 173 4.94 -0.02 -11.00
N ALA A 174 5.53 0.80 -11.87
CA ALA A 174 6.84 1.40 -11.62
C ALA A 174 6.79 2.35 -10.40
N VAL A 175 5.73 3.17 -10.30
CA VAL A 175 5.48 4.03 -9.14
C VAL A 175 5.27 3.18 -7.89
N MET A 176 4.42 2.15 -7.91
CA MET A 176 4.19 1.27 -6.76
C MET A 176 5.49 0.65 -6.24
N LEU A 177 6.36 0.14 -7.13
CA LEU A 177 7.67 -0.41 -6.74
C LEU A 177 8.63 0.65 -6.17
N LEU A 178 8.64 1.87 -6.72
CA LEU A 178 9.46 2.98 -6.21
C LEU A 178 8.95 3.52 -4.88
N SER A 179 7.64 3.72 -4.72
CA SER A 179 7.02 4.10 -3.45
C SER A 179 7.27 3.04 -2.36
N SER A 180 7.22 1.74 -2.70
CA SER A 180 7.61 0.67 -1.78
C SER A 180 9.09 0.70 -1.41
N TYR A 181 9.99 1.01 -2.36
CA TYR A 181 11.41 1.28 -2.05
C TYR A 181 11.55 2.47 -1.12
N GLU A 182 10.87 3.58 -1.39
CA GLU A 182 10.96 4.82 -0.63
C GLU A 182 10.50 4.61 0.82
N VAL A 183 9.44 3.83 1.04
CA VAL A 183 8.99 3.45 2.39
C VAL A 183 9.99 2.54 3.11
N LEU A 184 10.73 1.67 2.42
CA LEU A 184 11.87 0.96 3.02
C LEU A 184 13.11 1.86 3.21
N ALA A 185 13.20 2.99 2.51
CA ALA A 185 14.30 3.95 2.58
C ALA A 185 14.12 5.04 3.65
N ALA A 186 12.87 5.41 3.92
CA ALA A 186 12.47 6.49 4.80
C ALA A 186 12.99 6.35 6.24
N GLN A 187 13.25 7.51 6.86
CA GLN A 187 13.59 7.63 8.28
C GLN A 187 12.63 8.61 8.96
N GLY A 188 11.36 8.23 9.09
CA GLY A 188 10.33 9.06 9.73
C GLY A 188 8.93 8.80 9.20
N GLN A 189 7.97 9.66 9.57
CA GLN A 189 6.54 9.48 9.28
C GLN A 189 6.10 9.93 7.86
N GLU A 190 7.01 10.04 6.91
CA GLU A 190 6.69 10.60 5.58
C GLU A 190 6.04 9.59 4.62
N HIS A 191 5.79 8.36 5.07
CA HIS A 191 5.22 7.23 4.30
C HIS A 191 3.97 7.57 3.47
N ARG A 192 3.11 8.47 3.94
CA ARG A 192 1.87 8.85 3.23
C ARG A 192 2.16 9.57 1.90
N ARG A 193 3.15 10.47 1.89
CA ARG A 193 3.52 11.27 0.71
C ARG A 193 4.03 10.40 -0.44
N HIS A 194 4.77 9.35 -0.11
CA HIS A 194 5.33 8.42 -1.11
C HIS A 194 4.26 7.68 -1.93
N TYR A 195 3.02 7.53 -1.43
CA TYR A 195 1.91 6.91 -2.17
C TYR A 195 0.90 7.91 -2.77
N GLU A 196 1.02 9.21 -2.53
CA GLU A 196 0.14 10.23 -3.14
C GLU A 196 0.23 10.22 -4.68
N GLY A 197 1.42 9.95 -5.21
CA GLY A 197 1.63 9.79 -6.66
C GLY A 197 0.87 8.62 -7.28
N ALA A 198 0.89 7.47 -6.59
CA ALA A 198 0.11 6.29 -7.00
C ALA A 198 -1.40 6.58 -6.95
N MET A 199 -1.88 7.27 -5.91
CA MET A 199 -3.28 7.67 -5.81
C MET A 199 -3.70 8.61 -6.94
N LYS A 200 -2.90 9.62 -7.27
CA LYS A 200 -3.15 10.53 -8.42
C LYS A 200 -3.32 9.73 -9.72
N LEU A 201 -2.42 8.79 -10.00
CA LEU A 201 -2.51 7.93 -11.19
C LEU A 201 -3.75 7.03 -11.18
N ILE A 202 -4.07 6.39 -10.05
CA ILE A 202 -5.25 5.53 -9.89
C ILE A 202 -6.52 6.33 -10.23
N PHE A 203 -6.67 7.54 -9.68
CA PHE A 203 -7.80 8.41 -9.94
C PHE A 203 -7.86 8.85 -11.42
N MET A 204 -6.74 9.34 -11.97
CA MET A 204 -6.68 9.82 -13.36
C MET A 204 -6.96 8.73 -14.40
N GLN A 205 -6.59 7.49 -14.11
CA GLN A 205 -6.76 6.34 -15.02
C GLN A 205 -8.07 5.57 -14.76
N GLY A 206 -8.89 6.01 -13.79
CA GLY A 206 -10.15 5.34 -13.45
C GLY A 206 -9.98 3.94 -12.85
N ILE A 207 -8.81 3.65 -12.27
CA ILE A 207 -8.46 2.33 -11.73
C ILE A 207 -9.21 2.09 -10.42
N SER A 208 -9.77 0.88 -10.27
CA SER A 208 -10.59 0.51 -9.11
C SER A 208 -10.60 -1.00 -8.89
N ALA A 209 -11.34 -1.48 -7.89
CA ALA A 209 -11.51 -2.92 -7.65
C ALA A 209 -12.13 -3.70 -8.84
N ARG A 210 -12.82 -3.01 -9.77
CA ARG A 210 -13.38 -3.61 -11.01
C ARG A 210 -12.41 -3.63 -12.19
N SER A 211 -11.24 -3.01 -12.08
CA SER A 211 -10.18 -3.16 -13.07
C SER A 211 -9.74 -4.64 -13.16
N PHE A 212 -8.95 -4.99 -14.16
CA PHE A 212 -8.48 -6.37 -14.37
C PHE A 212 -6.97 -6.42 -14.57
N GLY A 213 -6.38 -7.61 -14.42
CA GLY A 213 -4.95 -7.82 -14.58
C GLY A 213 -4.10 -6.87 -13.73
N LEU A 214 -3.15 -6.20 -14.37
CA LEU A 214 -2.14 -5.38 -13.72
C LEU A 214 -2.72 -4.22 -12.90
N ASP A 215 -3.75 -3.55 -13.40
CA ASP A 215 -4.37 -2.41 -12.72
C ASP A 215 -5.14 -2.85 -11.46
N ARG A 216 -5.78 -4.03 -11.50
CA ARG A 216 -6.42 -4.62 -10.31
C ARG A 216 -5.39 -4.97 -9.24
N ALA A 217 -4.26 -5.55 -9.63
CA ALA A 217 -3.17 -5.86 -8.71
C ALA A 217 -2.57 -4.59 -8.09
N ASN A 218 -2.25 -3.58 -8.92
CA ASN A 218 -1.78 -2.27 -8.46
C ASN A 218 -2.76 -1.63 -7.46
N PHE A 219 -4.07 -1.68 -7.74
CA PHE A 219 -5.10 -1.13 -6.87
C PHE A 219 -5.12 -1.78 -5.48
N TRP A 220 -5.15 -3.12 -5.40
CA TRP A 220 -5.20 -3.81 -4.10
C TRP A 220 -3.88 -3.74 -3.33
N ILE A 221 -2.74 -3.63 -4.01
CA ILE A 221 -1.45 -3.28 -3.37
C ILE A 221 -1.52 -1.88 -2.76
N TRP A 222 -2.02 -0.89 -3.51
CA TRP A 222 -2.19 0.48 -3.03
C TRP A 222 -3.13 0.55 -1.83
N VAL A 223 -4.28 -0.14 -1.88
CA VAL A 223 -5.21 -0.27 -0.75
C VAL A 223 -4.51 -0.80 0.52
N ARG A 224 -3.69 -1.85 0.41
CA ARG A 224 -2.95 -2.41 1.56
C ARG A 224 -1.95 -1.41 2.14
N HIS A 225 -1.27 -0.63 1.30
CA HIS A 225 -0.39 0.44 1.77
C HIS A 225 -1.16 1.58 2.43
N GLU A 226 -2.25 2.02 1.83
CA GLU A 226 -3.06 3.14 2.33
C GLU A 226 -3.72 2.82 3.67
N ILE A 227 -4.30 1.61 3.83
CA ILE A 227 -4.79 1.11 5.13
C ILE A 227 -3.65 1.13 6.16
N SER A 228 -2.49 0.58 5.80
CA SER A 228 -1.34 0.52 6.71
C SER A 228 -0.92 1.92 7.17
N VAL A 229 -0.67 2.82 6.21
CA VAL A 229 -0.26 4.21 6.43
C VAL A 229 -1.28 4.99 7.25
N SER A 230 -2.57 4.80 7.01
CA SER A 230 -3.64 5.49 7.73
C SER A 230 -3.76 5.05 9.18
N ILE A 231 -3.61 3.74 9.46
CA ILE A 231 -3.53 3.20 10.83
C ILE A 231 -2.30 3.74 11.56
N ILE A 232 -1.12 3.76 10.91
CA ILE A 232 0.13 4.26 11.52
C ILE A 232 0.04 5.74 11.92
N ASN A 233 -0.64 6.54 11.10
CA ASN A 233 -0.80 7.98 11.30
C ASN A 233 -2.07 8.36 12.08
N GLU A 234 -2.83 7.37 12.58
CA GLU A 234 -4.11 7.57 13.29
C GLU A 234 -5.07 8.51 12.52
N SER A 235 -5.22 8.24 11.21
CA SER A 235 -5.88 9.14 10.26
C SER A 235 -6.83 8.39 9.31
N PRO A 236 -7.85 9.06 8.74
CA PRO A 236 -8.69 8.48 7.68
C PRO A 236 -7.90 8.14 6.41
N LEU A 237 -8.48 7.24 5.61
CA LEU A 237 -7.96 6.90 4.29
C LEU A 237 -8.02 8.12 3.36
N GLN A 238 -7.01 8.26 2.49
CA GLN A 238 -7.04 9.28 1.43
C GLN A 238 -8.19 9.07 0.43
N MET A 239 -8.59 7.81 0.19
CA MET A 239 -9.76 7.46 -0.60
C MET A 239 -10.65 6.51 0.20
N SER A 240 -11.82 7.00 0.60
CA SER A 240 -12.79 6.22 1.37
C SER A 240 -13.28 4.97 0.60
N PRO A 241 -13.50 3.82 1.27
CA PRO A 241 -13.82 2.54 0.62
C PRO A 241 -15.10 2.52 -0.24
N LYS A 242 -15.99 3.50 -0.05
CA LYS A 242 -17.16 3.72 -0.91
C LYS A 242 -16.79 4.07 -2.36
N TYR A 243 -15.59 4.59 -2.61
CA TYR A 243 -15.10 4.95 -3.94
C TYR A 243 -14.26 3.85 -4.60
N TRP A 244 -13.97 2.75 -3.90
CA TRP A 244 -13.17 1.64 -4.44
C TRP A 244 -13.90 0.82 -5.51
N ASN A 245 -15.19 1.08 -5.72
CA ASN A 245 -16.04 0.44 -6.74
C ASN A 245 -16.16 -1.09 -6.59
N VAL A 246 -16.02 -1.62 -5.38
CA VAL A 246 -16.07 -3.07 -5.12
C VAL A 246 -17.35 -3.73 -5.66
N SER A 247 -17.25 -5.00 -6.02
CA SER A 247 -18.35 -5.81 -6.52
C SER A 247 -18.15 -7.25 -6.08
N TRP A 248 -18.75 -7.60 -4.95
CA TRP A 248 -18.63 -8.92 -4.35
C TRP A 248 -19.59 -9.91 -5.02
N ARG A 249 -19.15 -11.15 -5.16
CA ARG A 249 -19.99 -12.25 -5.66
C ARG A 249 -20.72 -12.88 -4.48
N GLU A 250 -21.99 -13.22 -4.68
CA GLU A 250 -22.72 -14.04 -3.72
C GLU A 250 -22.15 -15.46 -3.73
N GLY A 251 -21.91 -16.03 -2.54
CA GLY A 251 -21.25 -17.34 -2.41
C GLY A 251 -19.77 -17.35 -2.84
N GLU A 252 -19.06 -16.22 -2.75
CA GLU A 252 -17.61 -16.17 -3.02
C GLU A 252 -16.83 -17.10 -2.08
N THR A 253 -15.96 -17.94 -2.65
CA THR A 253 -15.14 -18.91 -1.91
C THR A 253 -13.64 -18.70 -2.08
N GLU A 254 -13.20 -17.93 -3.08
CA GLU A 254 -11.76 -17.76 -3.38
C GLU A 254 -11.06 -16.92 -2.29
N GLU A 255 -9.94 -17.43 -1.78
CA GLU A 255 -9.25 -16.81 -0.64
C GLU A 255 -8.71 -15.41 -0.92
N ASP A 256 -8.35 -15.09 -2.18
CA ASP A 256 -7.88 -13.77 -2.56
C ASP A 256 -9.02 -12.74 -2.63
N ALA A 257 -10.19 -13.15 -3.14
CA ALA A 257 -11.39 -12.33 -3.16
C ALA A 257 -11.88 -12.03 -1.73
N LEU A 258 -11.98 -13.06 -0.89
CA LEU A 258 -12.34 -12.93 0.53
C LEU A 258 -11.29 -12.15 1.34
N GLY A 259 -10.00 -12.30 1.01
CA GLY A 259 -8.91 -11.50 1.57
C GLY A 259 -9.01 -10.00 1.22
N ASN A 260 -9.40 -9.68 0.00
CA ASN A 260 -9.67 -8.30 -0.40
C ASN A 260 -10.99 -7.75 0.22
N GLN A 261 -11.99 -8.60 0.49
CA GLN A 261 -13.20 -8.22 1.24
C GLN A 261 -12.89 -7.79 2.66
N ILE A 262 -12.08 -8.55 3.42
CA ILE A 262 -11.73 -8.16 4.80
C ILE A 262 -10.92 -6.86 4.82
N LEU A 263 -10.09 -6.58 3.82
CA LEU A 263 -9.42 -5.28 3.71
C LEU A 263 -10.37 -4.12 3.42
N TRP A 264 -11.45 -4.35 2.68
CA TRP A 264 -12.50 -3.33 2.50
C TRP A 264 -13.26 -3.05 3.79
N LEU A 265 -13.54 -4.08 4.60
CA LEU A 265 -14.11 -3.91 5.94
C LEU A 265 -13.14 -3.19 6.89
N VAL A 266 -11.86 -3.55 6.89
CA VAL A 266 -10.81 -2.84 7.63
C VAL A 266 -10.71 -1.38 7.19
N GLY A 267 -10.72 -1.10 5.88
CA GLY A 267 -10.72 0.27 5.38
C GLY A 267 -11.91 1.08 5.90
N ARG A 268 -13.11 0.47 5.94
CA ARG A 268 -14.31 1.13 6.50
C ARG A 268 -14.15 1.37 8.00
N ALA A 269 -13.54 0.44 8.74
CA ALA A 269 -13.26 0.62 10.15
C ALA A 269 -12.20 1.71 10.40
N VAL A 270 -11.15 1.83 9.58
CA VAL A 270 -10.15 2.91 9.68
C VAL A 270 -10.79 4.28 9.45
N ASP A 271 -11.61 4.43 8.41
CA ASP A 271 -12.41 5.65 8.18
C ASP A 271 -13.38 5.91 9.35
N TRP A 272 -14.00 4.87 9.92
CA TRP A 272 -14.91 5.01 11.04
C TRP A 272 -14.20 5.45 12.33
N VAL A 273 -13.08 4.81 12.69
CA VAL A 273 -12.27 5.06 13.91
C VAL A 273 -11.67 6.47 13.87
N TYR A 274 -11.03 6.86 12.77
CA TYR A 274 -10.25 8.11 12.68
C TYR A 274 -10.99 9.26 11.97
N GLY A 275 -12.15 8.99 11.37
CA GLY A 275 -12.97 9.96 10.62
C GLY A 275 -14.25 10.42 11.30
N ASN A 276 -14.41 10.13 12.60
CA ASN A 276 -15.62 10.42 13.40
C ASN A 276 -16.89 9.72 12.88
N GLY A 277 -16.81 8.42 12.61
CA GLY A 277 -17.93 7.63 12.12
C GLY A 277 -19.09 7.51 13.13
N THR A 278 -20.30 7.30 12.60
CA THR A 278 -21.54 7.24 13.39
C THR A 278 -21.75 5.89 14.08
N LEU A 279 -22.63 5.84 15.08
CA LEU A 279 -22.97 4.59 15.76
C LEU A 279 -23.73 3.59 14.83
N SER A 280 -24.47 4.08 13.83
CA SER A 280 -25.11 3.20 12.82
C SER A 280 -24.05 2.49 11.99
N GLU A 281 -23.09 3.25 11.44
CA GLU A 281 -22.01 2.68 10.61
C GLU A 281 -21.18 1.64 11.37
N TYR A 282 -21.01 1.80 12.69
CA TYR A 282 -20.38 0.82 13.56
C TYR A 282 -21.17 -0.50 13.65
N TYR A 283 -22.49 -0.44 13.86
CA TYR A 283 -23.32 -1.65 13.89
C TYR A 283 -23.44 -2.31 12.52
N ASP A 284 -23.49 -1.52 11.45
CA ASP A 284 -23.41 -2.02 10.08
C ASP A 284 -22.07 -2.74 9.84
N LEU A 285 -20.96 -2.11 10.23
CA LEU A 285 -19.60 -2.69 10.16
C LEU A 285 -19.50 -4.03 10.90
N LEU A 286 -19.98 -4.12 12.14
CA LEU A 286 -19.97 -5.37 12.91
C LEU A 286 -20.82 -6.45 12.23
N ARG A 287 -22.05 -6.14 11.84
CA ARG A 287 -22.95 -7.10 11.16
C ARG A 287 -22.32 -7.62 9.86
N ASP A 288 -21.76 -6.72 9.05
CA ASP A 288 -21.14 -7.08 7.78
C ASP A 288 -19.87 -7.93 8.00
N THR A 289 -19.14 -7.69 9.09
CA THR A 289 -17.94 -8.46 9.50
C THR A 289 -18.29 -9.87 9.97
N GLU A 290 -19.30 -10.01 10.81
CA GLU A 290 -19.73 -11.32 11.30
C GLU A 290 -20.41 -12.14 10.21
N HIS A 291 -21.16 -11.49 9.30
CA HIS A 291 -21.66 -12.14 8.10
C HIS A 291 -20.52 -12.66 7.20
N TRP A 292 -19.47 -11.86 7.00
CA TRP A 292 -18.27 -12.30 6.26
C TRP A 292 -17.63 -13.51 6.92
N TYR A 293 -17.37 -13.47 8.24
CA TYR A 293 -16.69 -14.56 8.96
C TYR A 293 -17.50 -15.86 9.03
N ALA A 294 -18.81 -15.76 9.19
CA ALA A 294 -19.74 -16.89 9.17
C ALA A 294 -19.84 -17.56 7.78
N GLY A 295 -19.65 -16.79 6.70
CA GLY A 295 -19.64 -17.30 5.32
C GLY A 295 -18.34 -17.99 4.89
N LEU A 296 -17.27 -17.92 5.69
CA LEU A 296 -15.98 -18.51 5.32
C LEU A 296 -15.97 -20.04 5.34
N SER A 297 -15.27 -20.61 4.37
CA SER A 297 -14.98 -22.04 4.27
C SER A 297 -13.95 -22.53 5.29
N GLU A 298 -13.73 -23.84 5.34
CA GLU A 298 -12.78 -24.48 6.25
C GLU A 298 -11.31 -24.04 6.01
N SER A 299 -10.95 -23.51 4.84
CA SER A 299 -9.58 -23.02 4.59
C SER A 299 -9.19 -21.84 5.49
N PHE A 300 -10.18 -21.10 6.00
CA PHE A 300 -10.04 -20.03 6.98
C PHE A 300 -10.10 -20.49 8.44
N ARG A 301 -10.24 -21.80 8.71
CA ARG A 301 -10.24 -22.36 10.06
C ARG A 301 -8.85 -22.89 10.40
N GLY A 302 -8.11 -22.08 11.15
CA GLY A 302 -6.77 -22.45 11.61
C GLY A 302 -6.79 -23.56 12.66
N VAL A 303 -6.02 -24.62 12.46
CA VAL A 303 -5.94 -25.76 13.38
C VAL A 303 -4.85 -25.53 14.42
N LYS A 304 -5.22 -25.51 15.71
CA LYS A 304 -4.27 -25.37 16.83
C LYS A 304 -3.43 -26.64 16.99
N TYR A 305 -2.12 -26.52 17.12
CA TYR A 305 -1.17 -27.64 17.17
C TYR A 305 0.04 -27.40 18.08
N GLY A 306 0.70 -28.49 18.45
CA GLY A 306 1.84 -28.52 19.36
C GLY A 306 1.44 -28.40 20.83
N ASP A 307 2.43 -28.53 21.71
CA ASP A 307 2.25 -28.25 23.13
C ASP A 307 1.96 -26.76 23.36
N LEU A 308 1.24 -26.45 24.44
CA LEU A 308 1.05 -25.06 24.87
C LEU A 308 2.41 -24.43 25.18
N VAL A 309 2.70 -23.32 24.49
CA VAL A 309 3.84 -22.47 24.83
C VAL A 309 3.48 -21.68 26.10
N GLU A 310 4.48 -21.23 26.87
CA GLU A 310 4.23 -20.46 28.13
C GLU A 310 3.16 -19.37 27.94
N ASP A 311 2.35 -19.13 28.98
CA ASP A 311 1.09 -18.37 28.98
C ASP A 311 -0.07 -18.97 28.18
N GLY A 312 -0.05 -20.27 27.85
CA GLY A 312 -1.17 -20.94 27.18
C GLY A 312 -1.36 -20.49 25.73
N LEU A 313 -0.31 -19.96 25.10
CA LEU A 313 -0.29 -19.70 23.66
C LEU A 313 -0.17 -21.02 22.90
N CYS A 314 -0.68 -21.05 21.67
CA CYS A 314 -0.61 -22.23 20.81
C CYS A 314 -0.20 -21.81 19.39
N LYS A 315 0.45 -22.71 18.65
CA LYS A 315 0.63 -22.51 17.21
C LYS A 315 -0.66 -22.89 16.47
N VAL A 316 -0.90 -22.23 15.34
CA VAL A 316 -2.06 -22.38 14.47
C VAL A 316 -1.58 -22.67 13.06
N HIS A 317 -2.01 -23.78 12.48
CA HIS A 317 -1.73 -24.13 11.09
C HIS A 317 -2.89 -23.70 10.20
N PHE A 318 -2.58 -23.03 9.09
CA PHE A 318 -3.52 -22.78 8.00
C PHE A 318 -3.00 -23.45 6.75
N SER A 319 -3.90 -24.09 6.00
CA SER A 319 -3.57 -24.73 4.72
C SER A 319 -3.14 -23.72 3.64
N LEU A 320 -3.58 -22.46 3.74
CA LEU A 320 -3.34 -21.41 2.75
C LEU A 320 -2.80 -20.12 3.37
N PRO A 321 -1.77 -19.48 2.77
CA PRO A 321 -1.19 -18.23 3.30
C PRO A 321 -2.18 -17.06 3.31
N ALA A 322 -3.01 -16.95 2.27
CA ALA A 322 -4.04 -15.92 2.15
C ALA A 322 -5.09 -16.04 3.26
N ALA A 323 -5.53 -17.26 3.60
CA ALA A 323 -6.46 -17.47 4.69
C ALA A 323 -5.89 -17.04 6.06
N ALA A 324 -4.64 -17.40 6.36
CA ALA A 324 -3.95 -16.92 7.56
C ALA A 324 -3.85 -15.38 7.60
N ALA A 325 -3.47 -14.76 6.47
CA ALA A 325 -3.40 -13.32 6.33
C ALA A 325 -4.75 -12.64 6.58
N ALA A 326 -5.84 -13.15 5.98
CA ALA A 326 -7.18 -12.61 6.14
C ALA A 326 -7.67 -12.70 7.59
N ILE A 327 -7.49 -13.85 8.27
CA ILE A 327 -7.92 -14.04 9.67
C ILE A 327 -7.15 -13.13 10.64
N ILE A 328 -5.84 -12.95 10.45
CA ILE A 328 -5.07 -11.98 11.26
C ILE A 328 -5.68 -10.56 11.17
N TRP A 329 -6.10 -10.13 9.97
CA TRP A 329 -6.72 -8.82 9.77
C TRP A 329 -8.18 -8.75 10.25
N TYR A 330 -8.91 -9.86 10.28
CA TYR A 330 -10.22 -9.97 10.93
C TYR A 330 -10.15 -9.79 12.45
N HIS A 331 -9.13 -10.35 13.11
CA HIS A 331 -8.92 -10.08 14.54
C HIS A 331 -8.47 -8.63 14.79
N LEU A 332 -7.67 -8.03 13.89
CA LEU A 332 -7.32 -6.61 13.98
C LEU A 332 -8.56 -5.71 13.81
N LEU A 333 -9.45 -6.02 12.87
CA LEU A 333 -10.71 -5.30 12.64
C LEU A 333 -11.54 -5.20 13.93
N HIS A 334 -11.66 -6.30 14.66
CA HIS A 334 -12.34 -6.32 15.96
C HIS A 334 -11.65 -5.44 17.00
N ILE A 335 -10.32 -5.49 17.11
CA ILE A 335 -9.56 -4.60 18.02
C ILE A 335 -9.76 -3.12 17.65
N LEU A 336 -9.75 -2.78 16.35
CA LEU A 336 -10.03 -1.42 15.88
C LEU A 336 -11.44 -0.96 16.29
N LEU A 337 -12.46 -1.80 16.09
CA LEU A 337 -13.86 -1.46 16.36
C LEU A 337 -14.19 -1.37 17.87
N TYR A 338 -13.53 -2.15 18.71
CA TYR A 338 -13.79 -2.21 20.16
C TYR A 338 -12.86 -1.33 21.00
N ALA A 339 -11.60 -1.17 20.60
CA ALA A 339 -10.52 -0.66 21.46
C ALA A 339 -9.72 0.52 20.91
N GLU A 340 -10.05 1.05 19.72
CA GLU A 340 -9.34 2.17 19.11
C GLU A 340 -10.26 3.36 18.77
N PRO A 341 -9.79 4.62 18.96
CA PRO A 341 -8.53 4.98 19.63
C PRO A 341 -8.58 4.73 21.16
N VAL A 342 -9.77 4.44 21.69
CA VAL A 342 -10.06 4.14 23.10
C VAL A 342 -11.02 2.96 23.22
N LEU A 343 -11.01 2.27 24.35
CA LEU A 343 -11.97 1.21 24.67
C LEU A 343 -13.40 1.78 24.70
N LYS A 344 -14.28 1.27 23.84
CA LYS A 344 -15.68 1.71 23.74
C LYS A 344 -16.52 1.36 24.95
N ASP A 345 -16.37 0.13 25.43
CA ASP A 345 -17.14 -0.44 26.54
C ASP A 345 -16.23 -1.41 27.29
N ALA A 346 -16.30 -1.38 28.62
CA ALA A 346 -15.58 -2.31 29.48
C ALA A 346 -15.99 -3.77 29.20
N ALA A 347 -17.21 -4.01 28.72
CA ALA A 347 -17.69 -5.33 28.32
C ALA A 347 -16.85 -5.98 27.19
N TYR A 348 -16.25 -5.19 26.30
CA TYR A 348 -15.40 -5.72 25.22
C TYR A 348 -13.98 -6.09 25.67
N ALA A 349 -13.57 -5.78 26.89
CA ALA A 349 -12.20 -6.01 27.36
C ALA A 349 -11.76 -7.48 27.19
N THR A 350 -12.63 -8.45 27.51
CA THR A 350 -12.34 -9.88 27.32
C THR A 350 -12.17 -10.24 25.84
N SER A 351 -13.11 -9.83 24.99
CA SER A 351 -13.03 -10.12 23.54
C SER A 351 -11.80 -9.49 22.89
N VAL A 352 -11.42 -8.28 23.30
CA VAL A 352 -10.19 -7.61 22.84
C VAL A 352 -8.94 -8.44 23.18
N GLN A 353 -8.87 -9.03 24.39
CA GLN A 353 -7.79 -9.95 24.78
C GLN A 353 -7.82 -11.25 23.96
N GLU A 354 -9.00 -11.78 23.62
CA GLU A 354 -9.16 -12.97 22.78
C GLU A 354 -8.66 -12.71 21.34
N HIS A 355 -9.12 -11.64 20.68
CA HIS A 355 -8.63 -11.28 19.34
C HIS A 355 -7.13 -10.97 19.34
N ALA A 356 -6.61 -10.29 20.36
CA ALA A 356 -5.18 -10.05 20.52
C ALA A 356 -4.39 -11.37 20.70
N THR A 357 -4.93 -12.31 21.49
CA THR A 357 -4.31 -13.62 21.72
C THR A 357 -4.28 -14.45 20.44
N GLU A 358 -5.34 -14.44 19.62
CA GLU A 358 -5.32 -15.18 18.35
C GLU A 358 -4.36 -14.57 17.32
N ILE A 359 -4.25 -13.24 17.20
CA ILE A 359 -3.20 -12.62 16.36
C ILE A 359 -1.81 -13.10 16.78
N ILE A 360 -1.55 -13.22 18.10
CA ILE A 360 -0.28 -13.72 18.63
C ILE A 360 -0.11 -15.21 18.30
N ASN A 361 -1.10 -16.06 18.56
CA ASN A 361 -1.09 -17.49 18.24
C ASN A 361 -0.73 -17.73 16.77
N ILE A 362 -1.40 -17.06 15.85
CA ILE A 362 -1.12 -17.18 14.42
C ILE A 362 0.30 -16.65 14.11
N SER A 363 0.70 -15.51 14.68
CA SER A 363 2.02 -14.90 14.38
C SER A 363 3.23 -15.66 14.93
N ILE A 364 3.10 -16.41 16.04
CA ILE A 364 4.16 -17.31 16.54
C ILE A 364 4.25 -18.64 15.77
N SER A 365 3.35 -18.86 14.83
CA SER A 365 3.30 -20.09 14.03
C SER A 365 4.29 -20.08 12.88
N ASP A 366 4.40 -21.21 12.19
CA ASP A 366 5.33 -21.41 11.09
C ASP A 366 4.76 -20.83 9.77
N LEU A 367 4.57 -19.51 9.77
CA LEU A 367 4.03 -18.73 8.66
C LEU A 367 5.05 -18.48 7.52
N PRO A 368 4.59 -18.40 6.26
CA PRO A 368 5.35 -17.85 5.13
C PRO A 368 5.71 -16.36 5.32
N ASN A 369 6.78 -15.93 4.65
CA ASN A 369 7.33 -14.58 4.82
C ASN A 369 6.36 -13.46 4.40
N GLU A 370 5.63 -13.69 3.32
CA GLU A 370 4.56 -12.82 2.83
C GLU A 370 3.48 -12.55 3.89
N VAL A 371 3.11 -13.57 4.69
CA VAL A 371 2.15 -13.43 5.81
C VAL A 371 2.81 -12.72 7.00
N ARG A 372 4.07 -13.04 7.32
CA ARG A 372 4.83 -12.38 8.42
C ARG A 372 5.02 -10.88 8.18
N CYS A 373 5.30 -10.48 6.94
CA CYS A 373 5.35 -9.07 6.56
C CYS A 373 3.98 -8.40 6.71
N PHE A 374 2.90 -9.14 6.45
CA PHE A 374 1.53 -8.64 6.51
C PHE A 374 0.91 -8.65 7.91
N SER A 375 1.50 -9.35 8.89
CA SER A 375 1.03 -9.38 10.28
C SER A 375 1.62 -8.30 11.20
N ILE A 376 2.57 -7.48 10.72
CA ILE A 376 3.31 -6.50 11.54
C ILE A 376 2.37 -5.52 12.28
N ILE A 377 1.41 -4.92 11.57
CA ILE A 377 0.44 -3.98 12.16
C ILE A 377 -0.53 -4.70 13.11
N PRO A 378 -1.22 -5.79 12.70
CA PRO A 378 -2.00 -6.63 13.62
C PRO A 378 -1.27 -6.99 14.91
N LEU A 379 -0.01 -7.43 14.82
CA LEU A 379 0.82 -7.83 15.95
C LEU A 379 1.26 -6.64 16.82
N TYR A 380 1.34 -5.43 16.26
CA TYR A 380 1.52 -4.21 17.04
C TYR A 380 0.33 -3.98 17.99
N PHE A 381 -0.90 -3.99 17.45
CA PHE A 381 -2.15 -3.79 18.21
C PHE A 381 -2.42 -4.93 19.19
N ALA A 382 -2.21 -6.18 18.80
CA ALA A 382 -2.29 -7.32 19.71
C ALA A 382 -1.34 -7.16 20.92
N GLY A 383 -0.11 -6.67 20.69
CA GLY A 383 0.83 -6.37 21.77
C GLY A 383 0.48 -5.14 22.62
N LYS A 384 -0.32 -4.20 22.10
CA LYS A 384 -0.89 -3.05 22.85
C LYS A 384 -1.96 -3.53 23.84
N HIS A 385 -2.76 -4.51 23.43
CA HIS A 385 -3.99 -4.94 24.11
C HIS A 385 -3.96 -6.33 24.76
N VAL A 386 -2.79 -6.94 24.92
CA VAL A 386 -2.65 -8.20 25.68
C VAL A 386 -2.14 -7.92 27.09
N ASP A 387 -2.67 -8.59 28.12
CA ASP A 387 -2.30 -8.29 29.51
C ASP A 387 -0.89 -8.78 29.88
N SER A 388 -0.54 -10.02 29.55
CA SER A 388 0.72 -10.64 29.99
C SER A 388 1.97 -9.88 29.53
N VAL A 389 2.86 -9.64 30.50
CA VAL A 389 4.19 -9.08 30.29
C VAL A 389 5.07 -10.01 29.44
N ILE A 390 4.94 -11.33 29.58
CA ILE A 390 5.72 -12.31 28.78
C ILE A 390 5.23 -12.32 27.33
N ARG A 391 3.92 -12.16 27.09
CA ARG A 391 3.38 -11.96 25.73
C ARG A 391 3.88 -10.65 25.12
N LYS A 392 3.99 -9.58 25.91
CA LYS A 392 4.60 -8.30 25.50
C LYS A 392 6.09 -8.40 25.20
N THR A 393 6.88 -9.24 25.91
CA THR A 393 8.32 -9.41 25.64
C THR A 393 8.62 -10.39 24.52
N ARG A 394 7.84 -11.47 24.33
CA ARG A 394 8.00 -12.40 23.19
C ARG A 394 7.85 -11.72 21.83
N LYS A 395 7.11 -10.61 21.73
CA LYS A 395 7.08 -9.70 20.57
C LYS A 395 8.48 -9.24 20.13
N CYS A 396 9.42 -9.10 21.07
CA CYS A 396 10.81 -8.74 20.80
C CYS A 396 11.74 -9.93 20.55
N SER A 397 11.35 -11.15 20.93
CA SER A 397 12.22 -12.34 20.87
C SER A 397 11.86 -13.29 19.73
N ASN A 398 10.60 -13.67 19.53
CA ASN A 398 10.26 -14.73 18.55
C ASN A 398 10.20 -14.23 17.09
N ASN A 399 10.24 -12.92 16.86
CA ASN A 399 10.58 -12.33 15.55
C ASN A 399 12.12 -12.24 15.32
N PHE A 400 12.91 -12.68 16.30
CA PHE A 400 14.38 -12.57 16.39
C PHE A 400 15.03 -13.84 16.97
N SER A 401 14.41 -15.01 16.79
CA SER A 401 15.01 -16.30 17.17
C SER A 401 14.37 -17.48 16.43
N SER A 402 14.63 -17.58 15.13
CA SER A 402 14.72 -18.87 14.44
C SER A 402 15.74 -18.75 13.30
N GLN A 403 16.84 -19.49 13.42
CA GLN A 403 17.98 -19.40 12.50
C GLN A 403 17.59 -19.92 11.11
N HIS A 404 17.35 -19.00 10.17
CA HIS A 404 17.75 -19.08 8.75
C HIS A 404 17.19 -17.94 7.88
N ILE A 405 16.44 -16.99 8.46
CA ILE A 405 16.08 -15.73 7.79
C ILE A 405 16.87 -14.60 8.45
N THR A 406 17.60 -13.84 7.63
CA THR A 406 18.63 -12.87 8.05
C THR A 406 18.12 -11.79 9.01
N GLU A 407 18.67 -11.81 10.23
CA GLU A 407 18.09 -11.27 11.46
C GLU A 407 18.20 -9.74 11.67
N ASN A 408 18.22 -8.93 10.59
CA ASN A 408 18.21 -7.47 10.73
C ASN A 408 17.15 -6.73 9.90
N GLY A 409 16.39 -7.43 9.05
CA GLY A 409 15.34 -6.82 8.22
C GLY A 409 14.28 -6.06 9.05
N MET A 410 14.02 -6.51 10.30
CA MET A 410 13.10 -5.86 11.23
C MET A 410 13.77 -4.94 12.27
N THR A 411 15.10 -4.91 12.38
CA THR A 411 15.80 -4.00 13.31
C THR A 411 15.61 -2.53 12.92
N ARG A 412 15.29 -2.26 11.65
CA ARG A 412 14.79 -0.96 11.17
C ARG A 412 13.27 -0.84 11.03
N ALA A 413 12.50 -1.93 11.05
CA ALA A 413 11.05 -1.83 11.30
C ALA A 413 10.75 -1.30 12.71
N ARG A 414 11.66 -1.49 13.69
CA ARG A 414 11.63 -0.78 14.99
C ARG A 414 11.75 0.75 14.86
N LEU A 415 12.30 1.29 13.77
CA LEU A 415 12.43 2.73 13.51
C LEU A 415 11.26 3.30 12.68
N LEU A 416 10.50 2.45 11.98
CA LEU A 416 9.26 2.86 11.28
C LEU A 416 8.11 3.16 12.26
N TYR A 417 8.14 2.61 13.48
CA TYR A 417 7.00 2.53 14.40
C TYR A 417 7.29 3.00 15.83
N HIS A 418 8.01 4.11 15.99
CA HIS A 418 8.17 4.76 17.30
C HIS A 418 7.14 5.88 17.51
N PRO A 419 6.18 5.77 18.45
CA PRO A 419 5.25 6.84 18.78
C PRO A 419 5.97 7.88 19.67
N SER A 420 6.62 8.85 19.04
CA SER A 420 7.35 9.93 19.73
C SER A 420 6.42 11.06 20.22
N SER A 421 5.39 10.73 21.02
CA SER A 421 4.44 11.71 21.57
C SER A 421 3.90 11.33 22.96
N ILE A 422 4.78 11.17 23.96
CA ILE A 422 4.37 11.37 25.37
C ILE A 422 5.24 12.48 25.96
N LYS A 423 4.69 13.70 25.98
CA LYS A 423 5.20 14.77 26.83
C LYS A 423 5.02 14.31 28.29
N ARG A 424 6.12 14.13 29.03
CA ARG A 424 6.06 14.11 30.50
C ARG A 424 5.77 15.52 30.98
N GLY A 425 4.48 15.86 31.05
CA GLY A 425 4.00 16.92 31.93
C GLY A 425 4.09 16.48 33.39
N ASP A 426 4.19 17.46 34.27
CA ASP A 426 3.86 17.41 35.69
C ASP A 426 4.69 16.47 36.58
N ARG A 427 5.83 17.02 37.02
CA ARG A 427 6.17 16.97 38.45
C ARG A 427 5.87 18.34 39.07
N LEU A 428 4.88 18.39 39.96
CA LEU A 428 4.70 19.44 40.96
C LEU A 428 4.77 18.78 42.35
N GLY A 429 5.00 19.59 43.39
CA GLY A 429 5.35 19.18 44.76
C GLY A 429 4.46 18.10 45.40
N TYR A 430 4.91 17.44 46.47
CA TYR A 430 5.83 17.92 47.52
C TYR A 430 6.81 16.85 48.00
#